data_AF-A0A523YYD6-F1
#
_entry.id   AF-A0A523YYD6-F1
#
_cell.length_a   1.000
_cell.length_b   1.000
_cell.length_c   1.000
_cell.angle_alpha   90.00
_cell.angle_beta   90.00
_cell.angle_gamma   90.00
#
_symmetry.space_group_name_H-M   'P 1'
#
loop_
_entity.id
_entity.type
_entity.pdbx_description
1 polymer ?
#
loop_
_entity_poly.entity_id
_entity_poly.type
_entity_poly.pdbx_seq_one_letter_code
_entity_poly.pdbx_strand_id
1 'polypeptide(L)'
;MSAPTWERDDLLNFWDKLGTLDRRWIYLLVALSVIFPLIVPMSFKISITPEARQLFEAVDALPDSSVVMLTFDYYPSTVAETEPMATAALHHLFRKHCKVVTMTTIPLGGPSMAERVTRT
;
A
#
# COMPACT_ATOMS: atom_id res chain seq x y z
N MET A 1 -11.61 -24.08 -58.81
CA MET A 1 -12.42 -23.99 -57.58
C MET A 1 -11.55 -23.29 -56.54
N SER A 2 -11.73 -21.98 -56.38
CA SER A 2 -10.89 -21.10 -55.56
C SER A 2 -11.16 -21.31 -54.06
N ALA A 3 -10.10 -21.56 -53.30
CA ALA A 3 -10.12 -21.70 -51.85
C ALA A 3 -10.49 -20.37 -51.15
N PRO A 4 -11.09 -20.42 -49.94
CA PRO A 4 -11.68 -19.25 -49.30
C PRO A 4 -10.62 -18.33 -48.65
N THR A 5 -10.80 -17.02 -48.77
CA THR A 5 -9.83 -15.95 -48.43
C THR A 5 -9.92 -15.43 -46.99
N TRP A 6 -10.16 -16.28 -46.00
CA TRP A 6 -10.46 -15.83 -44.62
C TRP A 6 -9.27 -15.76 -43.66
N GLU A 7 -8.02 -15.78 -44.12
CA GLU A 7 -6.87 -15.97 -43.21
C GLU A 7 -5.85 -14.81 -43.24
N ARG A 8 -6.05 -13.84 -42.33
CA ARG A 8 -5.02 -12.99 -41.65
C ARG A 8 -4.50 -11.70 -42.31
N ASP A 9 -5.08 -11.17 -43.37
CA ASP A 9 -4.56 -9.92 -43.97
C ASP A 9 -4.84 -8.66 -43.11
N ASP A 10 -5.97 -8.61 -42.41
CA ASP A 10 -6.38 -7.43 -41.64
C ASP A 10 -5.53 -7.20 -40.38
N LEU A 11 -5.09 -8.29 -39.74
CA LEU A 11 -4.26 -8.22 -38.53
C LEU A 11 -2.83 -7.78 -38.88
N LEU A 12 -2.25 -8.32 -39.95
CA LEU A 12 -0.90 -7.96 -40.41
C LEU A 12 -0.82 -6.46 -40.74
N ASN A 13 -1.84 -5.92 -41.43
CA ASN A 13 -1.94 -4.50 -41.75
C ASN A 13 -2.05 -3.57 -40.54
N PHE A 14 -2.69 -4.01 -39.44
CA PHE A 14 -2.77 -3.24 -38.21
C PHE A 14 -1.43 -3.19 -37.46
N TRP A 15 -0.77 -4.35 -37.33
CA TRP A 15 0.54 -4.45 -36.67
C TRP A 15 1.64 -3.72 -37.45
N ASP A 16 1.61 -3.76 -38.79
CA ASP A 16 2.55 -3.00 -39.64
C ASP A 16 2.34 -1.48 -39.52
N LYS A 17 1.09 -1.02 -39.41
CA LYS A 17 0.77 0.38 -39.11
C LYS A 17 1.21 0.79 -37.70
N LEU A 18 1.16 -0.13 -36.73
CA LEU A 18 1.64 0.12 -35.37
C LEU A 18 3.18 0.19 -35.32
N GLY A 19 3.88 -0.62 -36.13
CA GLY A 19 5.34 -0.63 -36.25
C GLY A 19 5.92 0.57 -37.01
N THR A 20 5.11 1.25 -37.83
CA THR A 20 5.50 2.48 -38.54
C THR A 20 5.24 3.76 -37.73
N LEU A 21 4.60 3.66 -36.56
CA LEU A 21 4.46 4.80 -35.64
C LEU A 21 5.83 5.20 -35.08
N ASP A 22 6.14 6.49 -35.20
CA ASP A 22 7.37 7.05 -34.64
C ASP A 22 7.38 6.84 -33.11
N ARG A 23 8.47 6.25 -32.61
CA ARG A 23 8.75 5.98 -31.20
C ARG A 23 8.51 7.20 -30.29
N ARG A 24 8.62 8.43 -30.81
CA ARG A 24 8.34 9.67 -30.07
C ARG A 24 6.91 9.69 -29.50
N TRP A 25 5.92 9.23 -30.25
CA TRP A 25 4.52 9.19 -29.81
C TRP A 25 4.31 8.13 -28.73
N ILE A 26 5.00 6.99 -28.85
CA ILE A 26 4.98 5.93 -27.83
C ILE A 26 5.54 6.49 -26.51
N TYR A 27 6.69 7.17 -26.54
CA TYR A 27 7.27 7.77 -25.33
C TYR A 27 6.40 8.88 -24.74
N LEU A 28 5.73 9.69 -25.56
CA LEU A 28 4.78 10.70 -25.07
C LEU A 28 3.57 10.07 -24.39
N LEU A 29 3.00 9.01 -24.97
CA LEU A 29 1.88 8.29 -24.35
C LEU A 29 2.28 7.64 -23.03
N VAL A 30 3.46 7.04 -22.96
CA VAL A 30 4.01 6.48 -21.72
C VAL A 30 4.23 7.58 -20.69
N ALA A 31 4.85 8.71 -21.07
CA ALA A 31 5.07 9.84 -20.18
C ALA A 31 3.75 10.41 -19.66
N LEU A 32 2.76 10.60 -20.52
CA LEU A 32 1.43 11.05 -20.13
C LEU A 32 0.75 10.06 -19.20
N SER A 33 0.88 8.75 -19.46
CA SER A 33 0.31 7.70 -18.62
C SER A 33 0.92 7.65 -17.21
N VAL A 34 2.17 8.10 -17.03
CA VAL A 34 2.83 8.20 -15.71
C VAL A 34 2.47 9.52 -15.02
N ILE A 35 2.38 10.62 -15.78
CA ILE A 35 2.03 11.94 -15.24
C ILE A 35 0.56 12.00 -14.82
N PHE A 36 -0.33 11.35 -15.57
CA PHE A 36 -1.77 11.37 -15.32
C PHE A 36 -2.17 10.94 -13.89
N PRO A 37 -1.73 9.78 -13.34
CA PRO A 37 -2.06 9.38 -11.97
C PRO A 37 -1.41 10.27 -10.89
N LEU A 38 -0.39 11.07 -11.22
CA LEU A 38 0.21 12.03 -10.30
C LEU A 38 -0.63 13.32 -10.19
N ILE A 39 -1.27 13.74 -11.28
CA ILE A 39 -2.12 14.94 -11.30
C ILE A 39 -3.54 14.63 -10.79
N VAL A 40 -4.05 13.44 -11.06
CA VAL A 40 -5.37 12.99 -10.61
C VAL A 40 -5.20 12.07 -9.40
N PRO A 41 -5.34 12.57 -8.15
CA PRO A 41 -5.28 11.73 -6.97
C PRO A 41 -6.47 10.76 -7.00
N MET A 42 -6.25 9.53 -7.46
CA MET A 42 -7.24 8.47 -7.35
C MET A 42 -7.48 8.18 -5.88
N SER A 43 -8.60 8.68 -5.38
CA SER A 43 -9.09 8.37 -4.03
C SER A 43 -9.72 6.98 -4.07
N PHE A 44 -8.89 5.95 -3.92
CA PHE A 44 -9.40 4.59 -3.74
C PHE A 44 -10.12 4.51 -2.39
N LYS A 45 -11.38 4.05 -2.40
CA LYS A 45 -12.10 3.73 -1.17
C LYS A 45 -11.40 2.54 -0.51
N ILE A 46 -10.65 2.81 0.54
CA ILE A 46 -10.04 1.76 1.37
C ILE A 46 -11.18 1.07 2.12
N SER A 47 -11.47 -0.18 1.74
CA SER A 47 -12.41 -1.00 2.50
C SER A 47 -11.74 -1.49 3.78
N ILE A 48 -12.52 -1.58 4.86
CA ILE A 48 -12.05 -2.14 6.12
C ILE A 48 -11.80 -3.64 5.91
N THR A 49 -10.59 -4.10 6.18
CA THR A 49 -10.26 -5.52 6.11
C THR A 49 -10.69 -6.24 7.39
N PRO A 50 -10.98 -7.55 7.34
CA PRO A 50 -11.34 -8.32 8.52
C PRO A 50 -10.29 -8.23 9.65
N GLU A 51 -9.00 -8.18 9.30
CA GLU A 51 -7.89 -8.10 10.23
C GLU A 51 -7.87 -6.77 10.96
N ALA A 52 -8.09 -5.66 10.23
CA ALA A 52 -8.19 -4.33 10.83
C ALA A 52 -9.35 -4.24 11.82
N ARG A 53 -10.49 -4.87 11.49
CA ARG A 53 -11.65 -4.92 12.37
C ARG A 53 -11.40 -5.75 13.63
N GLN A 54 -10.79 -6.92 13.48
CA GLN A 54 -10.45 -7.79 14.62
C GLN A 54 -9.50 -7.10 15.60
N LEU A 55 -8.48 -6.40 15.09
CA LEU A 55 -7.56 -5.64 15.94
C LEU A 55 -8.31 -4.53 16.70
N PHE A 56 -9.19 -3.79 16.02
CA PHE A 56 -9.99 -2.75 16.64
C PHE A 56 -10.87 -3.31 17.76
N GLU A 57 -11.63 -4.36 17.48
CA GLU A 57 -12.52 -5.00 18.47
C GLU A 57 -11.73 -5.61 19.63
N ALA A 58 -10.55 -6.18 19.38
CA ALA A 58 -9.68 -6.71 20.43
C ALA A 58 -9.20 -5.63 21.40
N VAL A 59 -8.80 -4.46 20.88
CA VAL A 59 -8.41 -3.30 21.72
C VAL A 59 -9.63 -2.72 22.44
N ASP A 60 -10.77 -2.66 21.77
CA ASP A 60 -12.02 -2.14 22.35
C ASP A 60 -12.61 -3.04 23.44
N ALA A 61 -12.32 -4.35 23.41
CA ALA A 61 -12.71 -5.29 24.45
C ALA A 61 -11.84 -5.21 25.73
N LEU A 62 -10.66 -4.58 25.68
CA LEU A 62 -9.77 -4.49 26.85
C LEU A 62 -10.37 -3.62 27.96
N PRO A 63 -10.18 -3.96 29.25
CA PRO A 63 -10.52 -3.05 30.35
C PRO A 63 -9.70 -1.76 30.28
N ASP A 64 -10.30 -0.64 30.69
CA ASP A 64 -9.59 0.63 30.81
C ASP A 64 -8.36 0.50 31.72
N SER A 65 -7.29 1.22 31.40
CA SER A 65 -6.02 1.18 32.15
C SER A 65 -5.27 -0.16 32.15
N SER A 66 -5.61 -1.10 31.26
CA SER A 66 -4.85 -2.35 31.09
C SER A 66 -3.41 -2.12 30.64
N VAL A 67 -2.50 -3.01 31.04
CA VAL A 67 -1.11 -3.04 30.55
C VAL A 67 -1.07 -3.81 29.24
N VAL A 68 -0.56 -3.18 28.18
CA VAL A 68 -0.51 -3.76 26.83
C VAL A 68 0.92 -3.72 26.32
N MET A 69 1.42 -4.86 25.84
CA MET A 69 2.71 -4.94 25.18
C MET A 69 2.52 -4.78 23.67
N LEU A 70 3.18 -3.78 23.08
CA LEU A 70 3.16 -3.52 21.64
C LEU A 70 4.53 -3.78 21.04
N THR A 71 4.61 -4.68 20.07
CA THR A 71 5.87 -5.02 19.41
C THR A 71 6.06 -4.23 18.12
N PHE A 72 7.27 -3.66 17.95
CA PHE A 72 7.69 -2.92 16.77
C PHE A 72 8.66 -3.78 15.95
N ASP A 73 8.10 -4.73 15.21
CA ASP A 73 8.85 -5.71 14.42
C ASP A 73 8.71 -5.44 12.91
N TYR A 74 9.12 -4.25 12.47
CA TYR A 74 9.15 -3.88 11.06
C TYR A 74 10.48 -3.24 10.64
N TYR A 75 10.82 -3.38 9.36
CA TYR A 75 12.06 -2.90 8.77
C TYR A 75 11.86 -1.54 8.10
N PRO A 76 12.94 -0.76 7.86
CA PRO A 76 12.88 0.52 7.14
C PRO A 76 12.16 0.45 5.78
N SER A 77 12.22 -0.71 5.11
CA SER A 77 11.55 -0.94 3.83
C SER A 77 10.02 -0.99 3.92
N THR A 78 9.46 -1.31 5.08
CA THR A 78 8.00 -1.46 5.29
C THR A 78 7.42 -0.34 6.16
N VAL A 79 8.22 0.68 6.48
CA VAL A 79 7.84 1.81 7.34
C VAL A 79 6.61 2.54 6.81
N ALA A 80 6.54 2.76 5.49
CA ALA A 80 5.44 3.51 4.87
C ALA A 80 4.05 2.89 5.13
N GLU A 81 4.01 1.57 5.34
CA GLU A 81 2.77 0.83 5.60
C GLU A 81 2.56 0.60 7.10
N THR A 82 3.62 0.22 7.82
CA THR A 82 3.53 -0.26 9.21
C THR A 82 3.55 0.84 10.26
N GLU A 83 4.23 1.95 10.02
CA GLU A 83 4.27 3.11 10.93
C GLU A 83 2.88 3.74 11.15
N PRO A 84 2.07 4.03 10.10
CA PRO A 84 0.73 4.56 10.32
C PRO A 84 -0.19 3.55 11.03
N MET A 85 -0.02 2.24 10.78
CA MET A 85 -0.76 1.20 11.51
C MET A 85 -0.43 1.19 13.00
N ALA A 86 0.86 1.23 13.35
CA ALA A 86 1.30 1.27 14.74
C ALA A 86 0.84 2.56 15.46
N THR A 87 0.87 3.69 14.76
CA THR A 87 0.38 4.99 15.26
C THR A 87 -1.12 4.93 15.58
N ALA A 88 -1.92 4.37 14.65
CA ALA A 88 -3.35 4.22 14.85
C ALA A 88 -3.68 3.29 16.04
N ALA A 89 -2.94 2.18 16.18
CA ALA A 89 -3.07 1.27 17.32
C ALA A 89 -2.73 1.96 18.65
N LEU A 90 -1.62 2.71 18.71
CA LEU A 90 -1.23 3.48 19.89
C LEU A 90 -2.29 4.52 20.28
N HIS A 91 -2.82 5.27 19.31
CA HIS A 91 -3.90 6.22 19.55
C HIS A 91 -5.13 5.54 20.17
N HIS A 92 -5.51 4.36 19.66
CA HIS A 92 -6.63 3.61 20.22
C HIS A 92 -6.37 3.15 21.66
N LEU A 93 -5.17 2.63 21.93
CA LEU A 93 -4.75 2.21 23.27
C LEU A 93 -4.72 3.37 24.27
N PHE A 94 -4.17 4.52 23.87
CA PHE A 94 -4.11 5.71 24.73
C PHE A 94 -5.48 6.33 24.99
N ARG A 95 -6.42 6.24 24.04
CA ARG A 95 -7.82 6.66 24.27
C ARG A 95 -8.50 5.86 25.39
N LYS A 96 -8.03 4.64 25.66
CA LYS A 96 -8.51 3.77 26.77
C LYS A 96 -7.62 3.82 28.02
N HIS A 97 -6.72 4.80 28.07
CA HIS A 97 -5.76 4.98 29.16
C HIS A 97 -4.86 3.76 29.43
N CYS A 98 -4.68 2.87 28.44
CA CYS A 98 -3.83 1.70 28.58
C CYS A 98 -2.36 2.08 28.80
N LYS A 99 -1.67 1.32 29.66
CA LYS A 99 -0.22 1.46 29.86
C LYS A 99 0.50 0.63 28.79
N VAL A 100 1.11 1.30 27.82
CA VAL A 100 1.77 0.63 26.70
C VAL A 100 3.25 0.38 27.02
N VAL A 101 3.69 -0.87 26.86
CA VAL A 101 5.10 -1.27 26.92
C VAL A 101 5.55 -1.61 25.51
N THR A 102 6.52 -0.89 24.97
CA THR A 102 7.05 -1.14 23.63
C THR A 102 8.21 -2.12 23.67
N MET A 103 8.17 -3.13 22.81
CA MET A 103 9.23 -4.12 22.65
C MET A 103 9.58 -4.27 21.16
N THR A 104 10.77 -4.74 20.85
CA THR A 104 11.16 -5.13 19.50
C THR A 104 12.06 -6.35 19.57
N THR A 105 11.84 -7.28 18.64
CA THR A 105 12.66 -8.47 18.44
C THR A 105 13.72 -8.23 17.36
N ILE A 106 13.63 -7.09 16.64
CA ILE A 106 14.58 -6.73 15.60
C ILE A 106 15.81 -6.07 16.24
N PRO A 107 17.01 -6.66 16.10
CA PRO A 107 18.21 -6.18 16.78
C PRO A 107 18.74 -4.85 16.23
N LEU A 108 18.45 -4.53 14.96
CA LEU A 108 18.94 -3.32 14.29
C LEU A 108 17.78 -2.41 13.92
N GLY A 109 17.77 -1.20 14.47
CA GLY A 109 16.79 -0.16 14.13
C GLY A 109 15.41 -0.30 14.78
N GLY A 110 15.06 -1.45 15.36
CA GLY A 110 13.80 -1.67 16.07
C GLY A 110 13.52 -0.61 17.16
N PRO A 111 14.44 -0.34 18.10
CA PRO A 111 14.20 0.63 19.16
C PRO A 111 14.03 2.06 18.63
N SER A 112 14.77 2.43 17.57
CA SER A 112 14.62 3.75 16.95
C SER A 112 13.28 3.93 16.23
N MET A 113 12.69 2.85 15.70
CA MET A 113 11.35 2.91 15.10
C MET A 113 10.28 3.09 16.18
N ALA A 114 10.38 2.35 17.30
CA ALA A 114 9.49 2.52 18.44
C ALA A 114 9.56 3.95 19.01
N GLU A 115 10.75 4.51 19.16
CA GLU A 115 10.95 5.88 19.65
C GLU A 115 10.29 6.94 18.76
N ARG A 116 10.35 6.77 17.42
CA ARG A 116 9.74 7.70 16.48
C ARG A 116 8.23 7.77 16.62
N VAL A 117 7.56 6.64 16.82
CA VAL A 117 6.09 6.58 16.91
C VAL A 117 5.59 6.98 18.30
N THR A 118 6.30 6.57 19.35
CA THR A 118 5.87 6.83 20.75
C THR A 118 6.08 8.26 21.24
N ARG A 119 6.91 9.05 20.54
CA ARG A 119 7.17 10.46 20.88
C ARG A 119 6.29 11.47 20.13
N THR A 120 5.41 10.99 19.25
CA THR A 120 4.44 11.82 18.52
C THR A 120 3.21 12.09 19.36
#